data_AF-A0A524JJV5-F1
#
_entry.id   AF-A0A524JJV5-F1
#
_cell.length_a   1.000
_cell.length_b   1.000
_cell.length_c   1.000
_cell.angle_alpha   90.00
_cell.angle_beta   90.00
_cell.angle_gamma   90.00
#
_symmetry.space_group_name_H-M   'P 1'
#
loop_
_entity.id
_entity.type
_entity.pdbx_description
1 polymer ?
#
loop_
_entity_poly.entity_id
_entity_poly.type
_entity_poly.pdbx_seq_one_letter_code
_entity_poly.pdbx_strand_id
1 'polypeptide(L)'
;MIEKIKELGKDTAIYGISTIVGRFLNFLLVPFYTHFISRADMGIYTNIYAYLAFLNIFYIYGMDAAFMKYSSLAGPEDKKKVFSTAYVFVTLSTLALTAVLLLIRLPFGHLLAVPAQYTKLIYYVIL
;
A
#
# COMPACT_ATOMS: atom_id res chain seq x y z
N MET A 1 -17.38 -19.64 -24.22
CA MET A 1 -16.39 -18.56 -24.46
C MET A 1 -17.01 -17.17 -24.29
N ILE A 2 -18.14 -16.88 -24.93
CA ILE A 2 -18.84 -15.58 -24.81
C ILE A 2 -19.18 -15.23 -23.36
N GLU A 3 -19.65 -16.21 -22.56
CA GLU A 3 -19.95 -16.01 -21.14
C GLU A 3 -18.72 -15.60 -20.32
N LYS A 4 -17.56 -16.25 -20.53
CA LYS A 4 -16.30 -15.88 -19.87
C LYS A 4 -15.82 -14.47 -20.25
N ILE A 5 -16.03 -14.05 -21.50
CA ILE A 5 -15.71 -12.69 -21.95
C ILE A 5 -16.64 -11.67 -21.27
N LYS A 6 -17.93 -12.01 -21.13
CA LYS A 6 -18.89 -11.17 -20.43
C LYS A 6 -18.58 -11.04 -18.94
N GLU A 7 -18.16 -12.13 -18.30
CA GLU A 7 -17.72 -12.16 -16.91
C GLU A 7 -16.46 -11.31 -16.72
N LEU A 8 -15.44 -11.49 -17.56
CA LEU A 8 -14.22 -10.68 -17.55
C LEU A 8 -14.52 -9.19 -17.75
N GLY A 9 -15.43 -8.84 -18.66
CA GLY A 9 -15.85 -7.46 -18.90
C GLY A 9 -16.53 -6.84 -17.68
N LYS A 10 -17.35 -7.62 -16.96
CA LYS A 10 -17.99 -7.18 -15.71
C LYS A 10 -16.96 -6.93 -14.61
N ASP A 11 -16.04 -7.86 -14.40
CA ASP A 11 -14.98 -7.71 -13.41
C ASP A 11 -14.09 -6.49 -13.75
N THR A 12 -13.67 -6.38 -15.00
CA THR A 12 -12.87 -5.25 -15.49
C THR A 12 -13.59 -3.92 -15.28
N ALA A 13 -14.90 -3.85 -15.54
CA ALA A 13 -15.66 -2.64 -15.29
C ALA A 13 -15.69 -2.31 -13.80
N ILE A 14 -15.95 -3.28 -12.92
CA ILE A 14 -16.01 -3.05 -11.47
C ILE A 14 -14.65 -2.59 -10.92
N TYR A 15 -13.58 -3.34 -11.19
CA TYR A 15 -12.24 -3.02 -10.70
C TYR A 15 -11.67 -1.74 -11.36
N GLY A 16 -11.90 -1.59 -12.66
CA GLY A 16 -11.43 -0.46 -13.45
C GLY A 16 -12.11 0.84 -13.06
N ILE A 17 -13.46 0.86 -12.97
CA ILE A 17 -14.22 2.04 -12.56
C ILE A 17 -13.82 2.44 -11.14
N SER A 18 -13.73 1.49 -10.20
CA SER A 18 -13.33 1.80 -8.82
C SER A 18 -11.95 2.45 -8.75
N THR A 19 -10.99 1.94 -9.53
CA THR A 19 -9.62 2.49 -9.60
C THR A 19 -9.59 3.87 -10.25
N ILE A 20 -10.32 4.05 -11.35
CA ILE A 20 -10.38 5.32 -12.08
C ILE A 20 -11.04 6.39 -11.23
N VAL A 21 -12.16 6.09 -10.58
CA VAL A 21 -12.86 7.03 -9.71
C VAL A 21 -11.94 7.48 -8.57
N GLY A 22 -11.27 6.56 -7.89
CA GLY A 22 -10.33 6.90 -6.81
C GLY A 22 -9.18 7.81 -7.28
N ARG A 23 -8.60 7.52 -8.45
CA ARG A 23 -7.55 8.35 -9.07
C ARG A 23 -8.07 9.70 -9.54
N PHE A 24 -9.27 9.74 -10.11
CA PHE A 24 -9.91 10.95 -10.58
C PHE A 24 -10.24 11.90 -9.42
N LEU A 25 -10.75 11.37 -8.30
CA LEU A 25 -10.96 12.16 -7.09
C LEU A 25 -9.64 12.73 -6.55
N ASN A 26 -8.56 11.94 -6.52
CA ASN A 26 -7.23 12.45 -6.17
C ASN A 26 -6.75 13.56 -7.11
N PHE A 27 -6.98 13.39 -8.42
CA PHE A 27 -6.62 14.39 -9.42
C PHE A 27 -7.39 15.71 -9.21
N LEU A 28 -8.69 15.66 -8.89
CA LEU A 28 -9.48 16.85 -8.58
C LEU A 28 -8.98 17.61 -7.35
N LEU A 29 -8.32 16.93 -6.41
CA LEU A 29 -7.72 17.56 -5.24
C LEU A 29 -6.42 18.30 -5.56
N VAL A 30 -5.75 18.01 -6.68
CA VAL A 30 -4.50 18.67 -7.10
C VAL A 30 -4.59 20.19 -7.07
N PRO A 31 -5.52 20.85 -7.80
CA PRO A 31 -5.63 22.31 -7.77
C PRO A 31 -5.95 22.85 -6.37
N PHE A 32 -6.67 22.07 -5.55
CA PHE A 32 -7.00 22.46 -4.19
C PHE A 32 -5.75 22.49 -3.30
N TYR A 33 -5.01 21.39 -3.16
CA TYR A 33 -3.86 21.37 -2.25
C TYR A 33 -2.67 22.17 -2.79
N THR A 34 -2.48 22.25 -4.11
CA THR A 34 -1.39 23.08 -4.69
C THR A 34 -1.64 24.58 -4.56
N HIS A 35 -2.88 25.01 -4.29
CA HIS A 35 -3.17 26.41 -3.97
C HIS A 35 -2.68 26.79 -2.56
N PHE A 36 -2.73 25.86 -1.61
CA PHE A 36 -2.40 26.12 -0.19
C PHE A 36 -0.99 25.67 0.21
N ILE A 37 -0.42 24.68 -0.48
CA ILE A 37 0.88 24.09 -0.13
C ILE A 37 1.98 24.74 -0.98
N SER A 38 3.07 25.18 -0.33
CA SER A 38 4.20 25.77 -1.03
C SER A 38 4.92 24.76 -1.92
N ARG A 39 5.63 25.23 -2.96
CA ARG A 39 6.44 24.35 -3.82
C ARG A 39 7.50 23.55 -3.04
N ALA A 40 8.08 24.15 -2.00
CA ALA A 40 9.07 23.48 -1.16
C ALA A 40 8.42 22.33 -0.37
N ASP A 41 7.25 22.57 0.21
CA ASP A 41 6.53 21.56 0.99
C ASP A 41 5.99 20.44 0.09
N MET A 42 5.54 20.76 -1.13
CA MET A 42 5.17 19.77 -2.15
C MET A 42 6.31 18.80 -2.48
N GLY A 43 7.56 19.26 -2.46
CA GLY A 43 8.74 18.40 -2.62
C GLY A 43 8.86 17.37 -1.49
N ILE A 44 8.53 17.78 -0.25
CA ILE A 44 8.55 16.92 0.93
C ILE A 44 7.43 15.90 0.86
N TYR A 45 6.21 16.31 0.51
CA TYR A 45 5.09 15.38 0.26
C TYR A 45 5.46 14.34 -0.79
N THR A 46 6.02 14.77 -1.92
CA THR A 46 6.44 13.85 -3.00
C THR A 46 7.48 12.84 -2.51
N ASN A 47 8.43 13.27 -1.69
CA ASN A 47 9.45 12.39 -1.10
C ASN A 47 8.83 11.35 -0.15
N ILE A 48 7.90 11.78 0.71
CA ILE A 48 7.14 10.87 1.60
C ILE A 48 6.39 9.81 0.79
N TYR A 49 5.72 10.20 -0.31
CA TYR A 49 5.04 9.24 -1.20
C TYR A 49 6.00 8.25 -1.87
N ALA A 50 7.22 8.67 -2.21
CA ALA A 50 8.24 7.77 -2.75
C ALA A 50 8.67 6.72 -1.70
N TYR A 51 8.87 7.12 -0.45
CA TYR A 51 9.22 6.19 0.63
C TYR A 51 8.07 5.26 1.00
N LEU A 52 6.84 5.75 0.99
CA LEU A 52 5.64 4.93 1.12
C LEU A 52 5.62 3.80 0.08
N ALA A 53 5.80 4.15 -1.20
CA ALA A 53 5.83 3.17 -2.28
C ALA A 53 6.97 2.15 -2.11
N PHE A 54 8.14 2.60 -1.67
CA PHE A 54 9.28 1.72 -1.42
C PHE A 54 9.03 0.77 -0.24
N LEU A 55 8.55 1.26 0.90
CA LEU A 55 8.24 0.43 2.06
C LEU A 55 7.10 -0.54 1.80
N ASN A 56 6.14 -0.17 0.96
CA ASN A 56 5.03 -1.04 0.58
C ASN A 56 5.50 -2.37 -0.05
N ILE A 57 6.65 -2.38 -0.74
CA ILE A 57 7.27 -3.62 -1.25
C ILE A 57 7.59 -4.58 -0.10
N PHE A 58 8.12 -4.06 1.01
CA PHE A 58 8.42 -4.85 2.20
C PHE A 58 7.16 -5.26 2.95
N TYR A 59 6.17 -4.38 3.08
CA TYR A 59 4.92 -4.70 3.77
C TYR A 59 4.04 -5.71 3.05
N ILE A 60 4.06 -5.73 1.71
CA ILE A 60 3.26 -6.67 0.92
C ILE A 60 3.94 -8.04 0.83
N TYR A 61 5.28 -8.11 0.87
CA TYR A 61 6.06 -9.34 0.72
C TYR A 61 5.76 -10.15 -0.58
N GLY A 62 5.02 -9.57 -1.54
CA GLY A 62 4.43 -10.29 -2.66
C GLY A 62 3.35 -11.31 -2.26
N MET A 63 2.77 -11.19 -1.06
CA MET A 63 1.83 -12.17 -0.51
C MET A 63 0.55 -12.28 -1.32
N ASP A 64 0.08 -11.20 -1.97
CA ASP A 64 -1.15 -11.24 -2.78
C ASP A 64 -1.07 -12.30 -3.87
N ALA A 65 0.03 -12.29 -4.64
CA ALA A 65 0.28 -13.25 -5.72
C ALA A 65 0.56 -14.66 -5.17
N ALA A 66 1.34 -14.76 -4.09
CA ALA A 66 1.65 -16.05 -3.47
C ALA A 66 0.37 -16.71 -2.94
N PHE A 67 -0.46 -15.97 -2.19
CA PHE A 67 -1.72 -16.45 -1.66
C PHE A 67 -2.67 -16.89 -2.77
N MET A 68 -2.83 -16.11 -3.85
CA MET A 68 -3.65 -16.51 -5.00
C MET A 68 -3.16 -17.81 -5.63
N LYS A 69 -1.85 -17.95 -5.84
CA LYS A 69 -1.26 -19.19 -6.38
C LYS A 69 -1.54 -20.38 -5.47
N TYR A 70 -1.16 -20.31 -4.19
CA TYR A 70 -1.28 -21.45 -3.28
C TYR A 70 -2.72 -21.78 -2.90
N SER A 71 -3.61 -20.80 -2.84
CA SER A 71 -5.05 -21.04 -2.63
C SER A 71 -5.74 -21.70 -3.83
N SER A 72 -5.27 -21.43 -5.05
CA SER A 72 -5.78 -22.08 -6.27
C SER A 72 -5.34 -23.55 -6.38
N LEU A 73 -4.18 -23.91 -5.81
CA LEU A 73 -3.62 -25.26 -5.81
C LEU A 73 -4.10 -26.10 -4.61
N ALA A 74 -4.59 -25.47 -3.55
CA ALA A 74 -5.01 -26.15 -2.32
C ALA A 74 -6.35 -26.88 -2.48
N GLY A 75 -6.41 -28.11 -1.93
CA GLY A 75 -7.66 -28.84 -1.76
C GLY A 75 -8.63 -28.13 -0.79
N PRO A 76 -9.93 -28.49 -0.79
CA PRO A 76 -10.95 -27.82 0.01
C PRO A 76 -10.60 -27.71 1.50
N GLU A 77 -10.00 -28.76 2.07
CA GLU A 77 -9.61 -28.80 3.49
C GLU A 77 -8.39 -27.92 3.80
N ASP A 78 -7.46 -27.78 2.86
CA ASP A 78 -6.23 -27.00 3.02
C ASP A 78 -6.41 -25.50 2.79
N LYS A 79 -7.47 -25.07 2.08
CA LYS A 79 -7.72 -23.64 1.80
C LYS A 79 -7.77 -22.78 3.07
N LYS A 80 -8.39 -23.31 4.14
CA LYS A 80 -8.45 -22.62 5.44
C LYS A 80 -7.05 -22.44 6.03
N LYS A 81 -6.20 -23.46 5.92
CA LYS A 81 -4.83 -23.45 6.41
C LYS A 81 -3.96 -22.47 5.62
N VAL A 82 -4.07 -22.45 4.29
CA VAL A 82 -3.36 -21.50 3.42
C VAL A 82 -3.72 -20.06 3.80
N PHE A 83 -5.01 -19.77 3.99
CA PHE A 83 -5.46 -18.46 4.42
C PHE A 83 -4.95 -18.09 5.81
N SER A 84 -5.13 -18.95 6.81
CA SER A 84 -4.72 -18.64 8.19
C SER A 84 -3.22 -18.43 8.30
N THR A 85 -2.42 -19.24 7.60
CA THR A 85 -0.95 -19.10 7.62
C THR A 85 -0.52 -17.79 6.98
N ALA A 86 -1.03 -17.47 5.78
CA ALA A 86 -0.70 -16.21 5.12
C ALA A 86 -1.13 -15.00 5.96
N TYR A 87 -2.35 -15.03 6.49
CA TYR A 87 -2.89 -13.95 7.33
C TYR A 87 -2.08 -13.72 8.60
N VAL A 88 -1.80 -14.80 9.36
CA VAL A 88 -1.02 -14.71 10.60
C VAL A 88 0.40 -14.26 10.31
N PHE A 89 1.02 -14.81 9.26
CA PHE A 89 2.38 -14.41 8.86
C PHE A 89 2.44 -12.91 8.54
N VAL A 90 1.60 -12.42 7.63
CA VAL A 90 1.59 -11.01 7.23
C VAL A 90 1.29 -10.12 8.43
N THR A 91 0.32 -10.48 9.26
CA THR A 91 -0.04 -9.68 10.44
C THR A 91 1.13 -9.57 11.40
N LEU A 92 1.75 -10.70 11.78
CA LEU A 92 2.84 -10.71 12.75
C LEU A 92 4.12 -10.07 12.18
N SER A 93 4.46 -10.33 10.92
CA SER A 93 5.65 -9.74 10.28
C SER A 93 5.49 -8.23 10.10
N THR A 94 4.31 -7.76 9.71
CA THR A 94 3.97 -6.34 9.57
C THR A 94 4.01 -5.65 10.94
N LEU A 95 3.41 -6.24 11.97
CA LEU A 95 3.46 -5.68 13.32
C LEU A 95 4.89 -5.60 13.85
N ALA A 96 5.69 -6.65 13.63
CA ALA A 96 7.09 -6.66 14.03
C ALA A 96 7.91 -5.60 13.28
N LEU A 97 7.78 -5.51 11.96
CA LEU A 97 8.46 -4.52 11.14
C LEU A 97 8.07 -3.09 11.55
N THR A 98 6.78 -2.85 11.74
CA THR A 98 6.23 -1.57 12.20
C THR A 98 6.78 -1.21 13.58
N ALA A 99 6.79 -2.15 14.53
CA ALA A 99 7.35 -1.92 15.86
C ALA A 99 8.83 -1.55 15.80
N VAL A 100 9.62 -2.25 14.98
CA VAL A 100 11.05 -1.93 14.77
C VAL A 100 11.20 -0.52 14.20
N LEU A 101 10.48 -0.18 13.12
CA LEU A 101 10.53 1.13 12.50
C LEU A 101 10.11 2.26 13.45
N LEU A 102 9.10 2.03 14.31
CA LEU A 102 8.68 2.99 15.33
C LEU A 102 9.75 3.21 16.41
N LEU A 103 10.48 2.16 16.80
CA LEU A 103 11.60 2.28 17.75
C LEU A 103 12.75 3.11 17.15
N ILE A 104 13.05 2.92 15.86
CA ILE A 104 14.12 3.64 15.14
C ILE A 104 13.62 4.87 14.38
N ARG A 105 12.43 5.39 14.67
CA ARG A 105 11.78 6.46 13.87
C ARG A 105 12.61 7.73 13.68
N LEU A 106 13.42 8.10 14.69
CA LEU A 106 14.28 9.29 14.63
C LEU A 106 15.44 9.12 13.63
N PRO A 107 16.34 8.11 13.79
CA PRO A 107 17.39 7.88 12.79
C PRO A 107 16.83 7.50 11.42
N PHE A 108 15.67 6.84 11.37
CA PHE A 108 14.98 6.54 10.12
C PHE A 108 14.53 7.81 9.40
N GLY A 109 13.92 8.77 10.11
CA GLY A 109 13.56 10.07 9.56
C GLY A 109 14.74 10.86 8.98
N HIS A 110 15.88 10.81 9.65
CA HIS A 110 17.11 11.43 9.17
C HIS A 110 17.65 10.74 7.91
N LEU A 111 17.62 9.41 7.84
CA LEU A 111 17.98 8.65 6.63
C LEU A 111 17.10 9.03 5.44
N LEU A 112 15.81 9.25 5.68
CA LEU A 112 14.82 9.69 4.69
C LEU A 112 14.92 11.19 4.35
N ALA A 113 15.90 11.91 4.89
CA ALA A 113 16.08 13.35 4.68
C ALA A 113 14.81 14.18 4.95
N VAL A 114 13.98 13.76 5.91
CA VAL A 114 12.76 14.47 6.30
C VAL A 114 13.13 15.63 7.24
N PRO A 115 12.76 16.88 6.93
CA PRO A 115 13.07 18.01 7.82
C PRO A 115 12.39 17.85 9.19
N ALA A 116 13.04 18.33 10.25
CA ALA A 116 12.57 18.15 11.64
C ALA A 116 11.14 18.66 11.88
N GLN A 117 10.73 19.74 11.21
CA GLN A 117 9.37 20.28 11.29
C GLN A 117 8.29 19.32 10.75
N TYR A 118 8.68 18.34 9.93
CA TYR A 118 7.83 17.32 9.33
C TYR A 118 8.01 15.93 9.95
N THR A 119 8.61 15.82 11.14
CA THR A 119 8.83 14.52 11.81
C THR A 119 7.55 13.71 11.96
N LYS A 120 6.39 14.38 12.11
CA LYS A 120 5.08 13.70 12.16
C LYS A 120 4.73 12.96 10.86
N LEU A 121 5.30 13.34 9.72
CA LEU A 121 5.04 12.67 8.44
C LEU A 121 5.62 11.25 8.39
N ILE A 122 6.62 10.95 9.21
CA ILE A 122 7.25 9.63 9.31
C ILE A 122 6.23 8.58 9.78
N TYR A 123 5.26 8.95 10.62
CA TYR A 123 4.21 8.02 11.05
C TYR A 123 3.36 7.53 9.89
N TYR A 124 3.07 8.37 8.89
CA TYR A 124 2.35 7.93 7.70
C TYR A 124 3.17 6.97 6.84
N VAL A 125 4.51 7.06 6.89
CA VAL A 125 5.39 6.17 6.15
C VAL A 125 5.47 4.78 6.81
N ILE A 126 5.35 4.73 8.15
CA ILE A 126 5.52 3.51 8.95
C ILE A 126 4.19 2.77 9.20
N LEU A 127 3.06 3.48 9.31
CA LEU A 127 1.74 2.93 9.64
C LEU A 127 0.86 2.79 8.40
#